data_AF-A0A2N6K5L9-F1
#
_entry.id   AF-A0A2N6K5L9-F1
#
_cell.length_a   1.000
_cell.length_b   1.000
_cell.length_c   1.000
_cell.angle_alpha   90.00
_cell.angle_beta   90.00
_cell.angle_gamma   90.00
#
_symmetry.space_group_name_H-M   'P 1'
#
loop_
_entity.id
_entity.type
_entity.pdbx_description
1 polymer ?
#
loop_
_entity_poly.entity_id
_entity_poly.type
_entity_poly.pdbx_seq_one_letter_code
_entity_poly.pdbx_strand_id
1 'polypeptide(L)'
;MAYWVKISYERKEYVVNFERVSAFCYEQNGRVTFWLPDCAIPIVINPQSNQQDYQKILEYIQYVTEAELENSYWVKIYYERNEYVINLNCISSFCYEPPNGRITFWLPDGIIPIIINPVSNPESYEKVVNHIQKTTGHFLQ
;
A
#
# COMPACT_ATOMS: atom_id res chain seq x y z
N MET A 1 13.39 -10.96 3.69
CA MET A 1 13.40 -11.33 5.13
C MET A 1 12.01 -11.00 5.66
N ALA A 2 11.38 -11.84 6.48
CA ALA A 2 10.04 -11.52 6.98
C ALA A 2 10.10 -10.44 8.07
N TYR A 3 9.29 -9.38 7.97
CA TYR A 3 9.24 -8.28 8.93
C TYR A 3 8.03 -8.45 9.85
N TRP A 4 8.22 -9.16 10.97
CA TRP A 4 7.15 -9.48 11.92
C TRP A 4 7.03 -8.42 13.02
N VAL A 5 5.81 -7.90 13.20
CA VAL A 5 5.53 -6.82 14.14
C VAL A 5 4.37 -7.21 15.05
N LYS A 6 4.56 -7.02 16.36
CA LYS A 6 3.46 -7.10 17.33
C LYS A 6 2.74 -5.75 17.44
N ILE A 7 1.42 -5.76 17.25
CA ILE A 7 0.51 -4.61 17.30
C ILE A 7 -0.60 -4.87 18.34
N SER A 8 -0.86 -3.90 19.20
CA SER A 8 -1.96 -3.91 20.15
C SER A 8 -3.15 -3.13 19.59
N TYR A 9 -4.29 -3.80 19.39
CA TYR A 9 -5.49 -3.19 18.84
C TYR A 9 -6.74 -3.82 19.46
N GLU A 10 -7.69 -3.00 19.91
CA GLU A 10 -8.96 -3.43 20.54
C GLU A 10 -8.79 -4.49 21.66
N ARG A 11 -7.83 -4.27 22.57
CA ARG A 11 -7.50 -5.20 23.68
C ARG A 11 -7.02 -6.58 23.23
N LYS A 12 -6.63 -6.74 21.97
CA LYS A 12 -6.02 -7.93 21.40
C LYS A 12 -4.58 -7.63 20.98
N GLU A 13 -3.76 -8.67 20.95
CA GLU A 13 -2.43 -8.62 20.36
C GLU A 13 -2.46 -9.31 19.00
N TYR A 14 -1.91 -8.65 17.98
CA TYR A 14 -1.72 -9.18 16.65
C TYR A 14 -0.23 -9.29 16.37
N VAL A 15 0.19 -10.39 15.74
CA VAL A 15 1.55 -10.54 15.22
C VAL A 15 1.43 -10.62 13.70
N VAL A 16 1.87 -9.57 13.03
CA VAL A 16 1.60 -9.35 11.61
C VAL A 16 2.92 -9.36 10.84
N ASN A 17 2.98 -10.08 9.73
CA ASN A 17 4.08 -9.97 8.78
C ASN A 17 3.80 -8.79 7.85
N PHE A 18 4.49 -7.67 8.05
CA PHE A 18 4.28 -6.46 7.27
C PHE A 18 4.62 -6.62 5.79
N GLU A 19 5.49 -7.58 5.41
CA GLU A 19 5.75 -7.93 4.00
C GLU A 19 4.52 -8.45 3.26
N ARG A 20 3.51 -8.90 4.00
CA ARG A 20 2.26 -9.46 3.45
C ARG A 20 1.11 -8.46 3.46
N VAL A 21 1.29 -7.29 4.08
CA VAL A 21 0.29 -6.22 4.09
C VAL A 21 0.22 -5.60 2.70
N SER A 22 -0.97 -5.55 2.12
CA SER A 22 -1.13 -5.00 0.77
C SER A 22 -0.97 -3.48 0.71
N ALA A 23 -1.37 -2.77 1.75
CA ALA A 23 -1.28 -1.32 1.81
C ALA A 23 -1.34 -0.77 3.24
N PHE A 24 -0.71 0.39 3.42
CA PHE A 24 -0.94 1.30 4.55
C PHE A 24 -1.60 2.58 4.03
N CYS A 25 -2.64 3.05 4.71
CA CYS A 25 -3.38 4.26 4.39
C CYS A 25 -3.14 5.31 5.47
N TYR A 26 -2.47 6.41 5.12
CA TYR A 26 -2.40 7.61 5.95
C TYR A 26 -3.64 8.47 5.73
N GLU A 27 -4.42 8.60 6.79
CA GLU A 27 -5.61 9.45 6.83
C GLU A 27 -5.24 10.90 7.19
N GLN A 28 -6.06 11.86 6.76
CA GLN A 28 -5.83 13.29 7.07
C GLN A 28 -5.77 13.62 8.57
N ASN A 29 -6.38 12.79 9.41
CA ASN A 29 -6.37 12.93 10.87
C ASN A 29 -5.08 12.39 11.52
N GLY A 30 -4.11 11.93 10.72
CA GLY A 30 -2.85 11.35 11.17
C GLY A 30 -2.94 9.90 11.62
N ARG A 31 -4.07 9.21 11.43
CA ARG A 31 -4.18 7.77 11.66
C ARG A 31 -3.54 7.01 10.52
N VAL A 32 -3.05 5.83 10.84
CA VAL A 32 -2.66 4.82 9.86
C VAL A 32 -3.62 3.65 9.95
N THR A 33 -4.21 3.32 8.81
CA THR A 33 -5.05 2.14 8.64
C THR A 33 -4.32 1.14 7.75
N PHE A 34 -4.29 -0.12 8.17
CA PHE A 34 -3.89 -1.24 7.31
C PHE A 34 -4.84 -2.40 7.54
N TRP A 35 -4.87 -3.35 6.61
CA TRP A 35 -5.73 -4.53 6.74
C TRP A 35 -4.88 -5.74 7.07
N LEU A 36 -5.36 -6.58 7.99
CA LEU A 36 -4.70 -7.83 8.29
C LEU A 36 -4.67 -8.69 7.02
N PRO A 37 -3.50 -9.23 6.64
CA PRO A 37 -3.40 -10.19 5.57
C PRO A 37 -4.35 -11.37 5.83
N ASP A 38 -4.83 -12.00 4.76
CA ASP A 38 -5.66 -13.22 4.76
C ASP A 38 -7.12 -13.04 5.26
N CYS A 39 -7.43 -12.00 6.05
CA CYS A 39 -8.78 -11.82 6.61
C CYS A 39 -9.38 -10.42 6.46
N ALA A 40 -8.66 -9.46 5.87
CA ALA A 40 -9.20 -8.15 5.52
C ALA A 40 -9.73 -7.32 6.72
N ILE A 41 -9.35 -7.66 7.96
CA ILE A 41 -9.77 -6.92 9.15
C ILE A 41 -8.95 -5.62 9.22
N PRO A 42 -9.58 -4.43 9.27
CA PRO A 42 -8.85 -3.18 9.39
C PRO A 42 -8.27 -3.01 10.79
N ILE A 43 -7.01 -2.58 10.86
CA ILE A 43 -6.30 -2.16 12.06
C ILE A 43 -6.04 -0.66 11.92
N VAL A 44 -6.64 0.13 12.81
CA VAL A 44 -6.53 1.60 12.80
C VAL A 44 -5.69 2.04 13.98
N ILE A 45 -4.50 2.57 13.72
CA ILE A 45 -3.58 3.06 14.74
C ILE A 45 -3.61 4.59 14.76
N ASN A 46 -3.95 5.14 15.91
CA ASN A 46 -3.92 6.58 16.17
C ASN A 46 -2.65 6.93 16.97
N PRO A 47 -1.81 7.87 16.50
CA PRO A 47 -0.58 8.25 17.20
C PRO A 47 -0.81 8.79 18.61
N GLN A 48 -1.98 9.37 18.89
CA GLN A 48 -2.32 9.92 20.21
C GLN A 48 -2.59 8.84 21.26
N SER A 49 -3.14 7.70 20.86
CA SER A 49 -3.51 6.62 21.78
C SER A 49 -2.53 5.45 21.78
N ASN A 50 -1.77 5.27 20.70
CA ASN A 50 -0.82 4.18 20.55
C ASN A 50 0.41 4.63 19.74
N GLN A 51 1.21 5.51 20.34
CA GLN A 51 2.42 6.05 19.71
C GLN A 51 3.46 4.98 19.39
N GLN A 52 3.60 3.96 20.24
CA GLN A 52 4.61 2.91 20.07
C GLN A 52 4.36 2.07 18.82
N ASP A 53 3.14 1.56 18.63
CA ASP A 53 2.82 0.78 17.43
C ASP A 53 2.74 1.65 16.18
N TYR A 54 2.33 2.91 16.33
CA TYR A 54 2.38 3.89 15.24
C TYR A 54 3.82 4.04 14.73
N GLN A 55 4.79 4.20 15.62
CA GLN A 55 6.20 4.35 15.26
C GLN A 55 6.76 3.12 14.53
N LYS A 56 6.40 1.90 14.96
CA LYS A 56 6.80 0.65 14.26
C LYS A 56 6.32 0.64 12.80
N ILE A 57 5.10 1.15 12.56
CA ILE A 57 4.54 1.25 11.21
C ILE A 57 5.29 2.29 10.38
N LEU A 58 5.59 3.46 10.94
CA LEU A 58 6.36 4.50 10.25
C LEU A 58 7.76 4.01 9.87
N GLU A 59 8.45 3.32 10.78
CA GLU A 59 9.78 2.76 10.55
C GLU A 59 9.76 1.74 9.40
N TYR A 60 8.76 0.86 9.36
CA TYR A 60 8.62 -0.08 8.26
C TYR A 60 8.31 0.62 6.93
N ILE A 61 7.38 1.58 6.93
CA ILE A 61 7.03 2.34 5.72
C ILE A 61 8.25 3.10 5.20
N GLN A 62 9.03 3.73 6.08
CA GLN A 62 10.27 4.37 5.71
C GLN A 62 11.23 3.35 5.08
N TYR A 63 11.48 2.24 5.75
CA TYR A 63 12.36 1.17 5.28
C TYR A 63 12.01 0.68 3.86
N VAL A 64 10.72 0.46 3.56
CA VAL A 64 10.30 -0.04 2.23
C VAL A 64 10.18 1.05 1.16
N THR A 65 10.15 2.33 1.54
CA THR A 65 10.02 3.46 0.61
C THR A 65 11.31 4.26 0.42
N GLU A 66 12.41 3.86 1.07
CA GLU A 66 13.73 4.44 0.85
C GLU A 66 14.21 4.23 -0.59
N ALA A 67 14.69 5.33 -1.20
CA ALA A 67 14.94 5.45 -2.64
C ALA A 67 16.06 4.54 -3.18
N GLU A 68 16.89 3.95 -2.31
CA GLU A 68 18.00 3.08 -2.70
C GLU A 68 17.58 1.61 -2.95
N LEU A 69 16.33 1.26 -2.64
CA LEU A 69 15.77 -0.03 -3.03
C LEU A 69 15.28 0.04 -4.48
N GLU A 70 16.21 -0.10 -5.44
CA GLU A 70 15.94 -0.13 -6.91
C GLU A 70 14.86 -1.15 -7.34
N ASN A 71 14.46 -2.06 -6.45
CA ASN A 71 13.40 -3.05 -6.66
C ASN A 71 12.26 -2.95 -5.63
N SER A 72 12.02 -1.79 -5.03
CA SER A 72 10.87 -1.64 -4.14
C SER A 72 9.58 -1.74 -4.95
N TYR A 73 8.82 -2.81 -4.69
CA TYR A 73 7.46 -3.01 -5.20
C TYR A 73 6.44 -2.12 -4.50
N TRP A 74 6.90 -1.19 -3.64
CA TRP A 74 6.05 -0.27 -2.92
C TRP A 74 5.93 1.07 -3.65
N VAL A 75 4.70 1.57 -3.75
CA VAL A 75 4.40 2.88 -4.36
C VAL A 75 3.59 3.74 -3.42
N LYS A 76 3.82 5.06 -3.46
CA LYS A 76 3.00 6.05 -2.75
C LYS A 76 1.98 6.66 -3.72
N ILE A 77 0.70 6.57 -3.40
CA ILE A 77 -0.38 7.08 -4.26
C ILE A 77 -1.28 7.97 -3.42
N TYR A 78 -1.45 9.23 -3.84
CA TYR A 78 -2.48 10.09 -3.28
C TYR A 78 -3.81 9.80 -3.96
N TYR A 79 -4.79 9.33 -3.20
CA TYR A 79 -6.10 8.92 -3.69
C TYR A 79 -7.18 9.21 -2.62
N GLU A 80 -8.33 9.74 -3.03
CA GLU A 80 -9.45 10.08 -2.14
C GLU A 80 -9.04 10.83 -0.86
N ARG A 81 -8.14 11.81 -1.00
CA ARG A 81 -7.62 12.66 0.07
C ARG A 81 -6.67 11.99 1.08
N ASN A 82 -6.36 10.72 0.89
CA ASN A 82 -5.43 9.95 1.70
C ASN A 82 -4.16 9.64 0.90
N GLU A 83 -3.08 9.34 1.61
CA GLU A 83 -1.87 8.78 1.02
C GLU A 83 -1.84 7.27 1.28
N TYR A 84 -1.73 6.49 0.20
CA TYR A 84 -1.59 5.04 0.26
C TYR A 84 -0.16 4.63 -0.05
N VAL A 85 0.42 3.78 0.79
CA VAL A 85 1.68 3.09 0.56
C VAL A 85 1.33 1.64 0.20
N ILE A 86 1.45 1.27 -1.08
CA ILE A 86 0.87 0.04 -1.64
C ILE A 86 1.96 -0.90 -2.10
N ASN A 87 1.85 -2.17 -1.70
CA ASN A 87 2.70 -3.26 -2.18
C ASN A 87 2.13 -3.86 -3.48
N LEU A 88 2.77 -3.59 -4.61
CA LEU A 88 2.33 -4.08 -5.91
C LEU A 88 2.40 -5.61 -6.05
N ASN A 89 3.26 -6.29 -5.28
CA ASN A 89 3.33 -7.76 -5.30
C ASN A 89 2.07 -8.43 -4.72
N CYS A 90 1.26 -7.69 -3.96
CA CYS A 90 -0.01 -8.18 -3.44
C CYS A 90 -1.15 -8.01 -4.45
N ILE A 91 -0.95 -7.28 -5.55
CA ILE A 91 -1.97 -6.97 -6.54
C ILE A 91 -2.03 -8.07 -7.59
N SER A 92 -3.21 -8.65 -7.76
CA SER A 92 -3.43 -9.79 -8.66
C SER A 92 -4.18 -9.43 -9.94
N SER A 93 -4.69 -8.20 -10.06
CA SER A 93 -5.43 -7.74 -11.24
C SER A 93 -5.27 -6.24 -11.47
N PHE A 94 -5.19 -5.88 -12.75
CA PHE A 94 -5.10 -4.50 -13.21
C PHE A 94 -6.10 -4.31 -14.36
N CYS A 95 -6.82 -3.18 -14.33
CA CYS A 95 -7.69 -2.72 -15.40
C CYS A 95 -7.08 -1.45 -15.98
N TYR A 96 -6.85 -1.43 -17.29
CA TYR A 96 -6.33 -0.28 -18.01
C TYR A 96 -7.40 0.30 -18.94
N GLU A 97 -7.56 1.63 -18.91
CA GLU A 97 -8.46 2.38 -19.79
C GLU A 97 -7.63 3.15 -20.84
N PRO A 98 -7.44 2.62 -22.07
CA PRO A 98 -6.66 3.30 -23.12
C PRO A 98 -7.05 4.75 -23.42
N PRO A 99 -8.34 5.16 -23.41
CA PRO A 99 -8.73 6.52 -23.79
C PRO A 99 -8.13 7.63 -22.91
N ASN A 100 -7.79 7.33 -21.66
CA ASN A 100 -7.34 8.33 -20.68
C ASN A 100 -6.10 7.87 -19.88
N GLY A 101 -5.57 6.68 -20.17
CA GLY A 101 -4.43 6.11 -19.49
C GLY A 101 -4.68 5.82 -18.01
N ARG A 102 -5.92 5.63 -17.56
CA ARG A 102 -6.21 5.27 -16.17
C ARG A 102 -5.90 3.81 -15.92
N ILE A 103 -5.28 3.54 -14.77
CA ILE A 103 -5.11 2.18 -14.25
C ILE A 103 -5.94 2.09 -12.98
N THR A 104 -6.80 1.08 -12.92
CA THR A 104 -7.54 0.69 -11.72
C THR A 104 -7.04 -0.66 -11.25
N PHE A 105 -6.78 -0.80 -9.96
CA PHE A 105 -6.49 -2.08 -9.32
C PHE A 105 -7.13 -2.12 -7.93
N TRP A 106 -7.26 -3.30 -7.36
CA TRP A 106 -7.98 -3.49 -6.09
C TRP A 106 -7.03 -3.99 -5.02
N LEU A 107 -7.08 -3.37 -3.84
CA LEU A 107 -6.38 -3.89 -2.67
C LEU A 107 -7.02 -5.22 -2.25
N PRO A 108 -6.27 -6.33 -2.18
CA PRO A 108 -6.82 -7.66 -1.91
C PRO A 108 -7.53 -7.74 -0.56
N ASP A 109 -7.05 -6.99 0.42
CA ASP A 109 -7.54 -7.04 1.80
C ASP A 109 -8.67 -6.03 2.07
N GLY A 110 -9.12 -5.25 1.08
CA GLY A 110 -10.17 -4.24 1.30
C GLY A 110 -11.17 -4.08 0.16
N ILE A 111 -10.91 -4.69 -1.00
CA ILE A 111 -11.68 -4.47 -2.25
C ILE A 111 -11.78 -2.97 -2.57
N ILE A 112 -10.83 -2.17 -2.09
CA ILE A 112 -10.78 -0.73 -2.35
C ILE A 112 -10.19 -0.54 -3.75
N PRO A 113 -10.92 0.07 -4.69
CA PRO A 113 -10.36 0.42 -5.98
C PRO A 113 -9.38 1.59 -5.78
N ILE A 114 -8.14 1.39 -6.23
CA ILE A 114 -7.15 2.46 -6.35
C ILE A 114 -7.07 2.81 -7.83
N ILE A 115 -7.30 4.09 -8.11
CA ILE A 115 -7.30 4.62 -9.48
C ILE A 115 -6.12 5.59 -9.58
N ILE A 116 -5.21 5.31 -10.51
CA ILE A 116 -4.07 6.16 -10.80
C ILE A 116 -4.07 6.57 -12.27
N ASN A 117 -3.56 7.76 -12.55
CA ASN A 117 -3.42 8.31 -13.88
C ASN A 117 -2.07 9.03 -14.01
N PRO A 118 -1.57 9.29 -15.23
CA PRO A 118 -0.25 9.86 -15.45
C PRO A 118 -0.11 11.32 -14.96
N VAL A 119 -1.20 12.02 -14.62
CA VAL A 119 -1.17 13.44 -14.23
C VAL A 119 -1.06 13.60 -12.71
N SER A 120 -1.83 12.82 -11.95
CA SER A 120 -1.97 12.97 -10.49
C SER A 120 -0.79 12.38 -9.70
N ASN A 121 -0.22 11.28 -10.17
CA ASN A 121 0.84 10.55 -9.48
C ASN A 121 1.86 10.03 -10.51
N PRO A 122 2.56 10.90 -11.27
CA PRO A 122 3.33 10.51 -12.45
C PRO A 122 4.41 9.46 -12.17
N GLU A 123 5.21 9.64 -11.11
CA GLU A 123 6.28 8.70 -10.74
C GLU A 123 5.71 7.33 -10.34
N SER A 124 4.68 7.31 -9.50
CA SER A 124 4.02 6.07 -9.08
C SER A 124 3.28 5.40 -10.22
N TYR A 125 2.72 6.17 -11.16
CA TYR A 125 2.09 5.66 -12.36
C TYR A 125 3.10 4.89 -13.22
N GLU A 126 4.27 5.49 -13.47
CA GLU A 126 5.35 4.84 -14.20
C GLU A 126 5.83 3.56 -13.49
N LYS A 127 5.98 3.59 -12.17
CA LYS A 127 6.30 2.38 -11.37
C LYS A 127 5.24 1.28 -11.53
N VAL A 128 3.95 1.63 -11.53
CA VAL A 128 2.85 0.67 -11.75
C VAL A 128 2.91 0.09 -13.17
N VAL A 129 3.10 0.91 -14.20
CA VAL A 129 3.25 0.45 -15.60
C VAL A 129 4.43 -0.51 -15.72
N ASN A 130 5.59 -0.12 -15.19
CA ASN A 130 6.80 -0.95 -15.20
C ASN A 130 6.61 -2.27 -14.44
N HIS A 131 5.90 -2.24 -13.31
CA HIS A 131 5.57 -3.44 -12.55
C HIS A 131 4.66 -4.37 -13.36
N ILE A 132 3.58 -3.86 -13.96
CA ILE A 132 2.67 -4.66 -14.80
C ILE A 132 3.44 -5.33 -15.93
N GLN A 133 4.30 -4.60 -16.63
CA GLN A 133 5.12 -5.16 -17.71
C GLN A 133 6.08 -6.24 -17.18
N LYS A 134 6.81 -5.97 -16.09
CA LYS A 134 7.76 -6.94 -15.51
C LYS A 134 7.08 -8.21 -14.98
N THR A 135 5.92 -8.07 -14.34
CA THR A 135 5.21 -9.19 -13.69
C THR A 135 4.37 -10.00 -14.67
N THR A 136 3.74 -9.35 -15.65
CA THR A 136 2.76 -10.00 -16.54
C THR A 136 3.25 -10.20 -17.96
N GLY A 137 4.29 -9.47 -18.40
CA GLY A 137 4.76 -9.46 -19.78
C GLY A 137 3.88 -8.64 -20.74
N HIS A 138 2.78 -8.04 -20.27
CA HIS A 138 1.88 -7.23 -21.09
C HIS A 138 2.26 -5.74 -21.04
N PHE A 139 2.26 -5.10 -22.22
CA PHE A 139 2.42 -3.65 -22.37
C PHE A 139 1.05 -2.98 -22.36
N LEU A 140 0.95 -1.84 -21.67
CA LEU A 140 -0.22 -0.97 -21.74
C LEU A 140 -0.05 -0.01 -22.92
N GLN A 141 -1.03 0.02 -23.84
CA GLN A 141 -1.02 0.78 -25.10
C GLN A 141 -2.32 1.54 -25.29
#